data_AF-A0AAQ3R9P2-F1
#
_entry.id   AF-A0AAQ3R9P2-F1
#
_cell.length_a   1.000
_cell.length_b   1.000
_cell.length_c   1.000
_cell.angle_alpha   90.00
_cell.angle_beta   90.00
_cell.angle_gamma   90.00
#
_symmetry.space_group_name_H-M   'P 1'
#
loop_
_entity.id
_entity.type
_entity.pdbx_description
1 polymer ?
#
loop_
_entity_poly.entity_id
_entity_poly.type
_entity_poly.pdbx_seq_one_letter_code
_entity_poly.pdbx_strand_id
1 'polypeptide(L)'
;MTYTMEPTPRPPIHLMIFSHGHAKPLTPPGNLTYNLRKITNPPRHMLQNYDGRARRLRDHMLRDAEFVSMLERARRDVDDYLGHADTKRAAEVDRESSAARGEGGEENDGGQQIESSDNNEPVTLRLACFCAQGKHRSVAFAEELAASNWPKHYVVTLEHRDVDLAKADRGKTERRDKARWSKGSELSMVSSAECDFDE
;
A
#
# COMPACT_ATOMS: atom_id res chain seq x y z
N MET A 1 4.41 -41.97 -23.02
CA MET A 1 4.99 -40.95 -22.12
C MET A 1 4.41 -39.60 -22.54
N THR A 2 3.40 -39.13 -21.82
CA THR A 2 2.78 -37.82 -22.08
C THR A 2 3.61 -36.76 -21.36
N TYR A 3 4.36 -35.96 -22.12
CA TYR A 3 5.11 -34.83 -21.60
C TYR A 3 4.12 -33.70 -21.27
N THR A 4 3.80 -33.53 -20.00
CA THR A 4 3.06 -32.35 -19.53
C THR A 4 4.03 -31.16 -19.60
N MET A 5 3.89 -30.33 -20.63
CA MET A 5 4.56 -29.03 -20.65
C MET A 5 4.10 -28.24 -19.43
N GLU A 6 5.02 -27.95 -18.53
CA GLU A 6 4.73 -27.06 -17.41
C GLU A 6 4.41 -25.67 -17.97
N PRO A 7 3.32 -25.02 -17.51
CA PRO A 7 2.96 -23.69 -17.99
C PRO A 7 4.11 -22.73 -17.69
N THR A 8 4.49 -21.94 -18.68
CA THR A 8 5.53 -20.92 -18.55
C THR A 8 5.28 -20.05 -17.31
N PRO A 9 6.31 -19.79 -16.48
CA PRO A 9 6.14 -19.03 -15.25
C PRO A 9 5.70 -17.61 -15.62
N ARG A 10 4.45 -17.26 -15.29
CA ARG A 10 3.94 -15.91 -15.47
C ARG A 10 4.72 -14.97 -14.55
N PRO A 11 5.17 -13.81 -15.04
CA PRO A 11 5.82 -12.82 -14.20
C PRO A 11 4.86 -12.37 -13.07
N PRO A 12 5.37 -12.09 -11.87
CA PRO A 12 4.56 -11.68 -10.74
C PRO A 12 3.89 -10.32 -10.99
N ILE A 13 2.67 -10.16 -10.50
CA ILE A 13 1.93 -8.90 -10.54
C ILE A 13 2.05 -8.22 -9.18
N HIS A 14 2.44 -6.96 -9.14
CA HIS A 14 2.64 -6.21 -7.91
C HIS A 14 1.44 -5.30 -7.65
N LEU A 15 0.63 -5.62 -6.64
CA LEU A 15 -0.47 -4.79 -6.19
C LEU A 15 -0.02 -3.95 -4.98
N MET A 16 0.20 -2.66 -5.20
CA MET A 16 0.61 -1.73 -4.16
C MET A 16 -0.59 -0.92 -3.66
N ILE A 17 -1.00 -1.14 -2.41
CA ILE A 17 -2.12 -0.44 -1.77
C ILE A 17 -1.56 0.61 -0.82
N PHE A 18 -1.90 1.88 -1.08
CA PHE A 18 -1.48 3.02 -0.28
C PHE A 18 -2.68 3.65 0.43
N SER A 19 -2.60 3.81 1.74
CA SER A 19 -3.56 4.63 2.48
C SER A 19 -2.96 5.99 2.84
N HIS A 20 -3.71 7.07 2.58
CA HIS A 20 -3.25 8.42 2.89
C HIS A 20 -4.37 9.41 3.24
N GLY A 21 -4.00 10.58 3.74
CA GLY A 21 -4.87 11.73 3.96
C GLY A 21 -4.99 12.60 2.72
N HIS A 22 -6.17 13.19 2.52
CA HIS A 22 -6.48 14.04 1.37
C HIS A 22 -5.57 15.28 1.23
N ALA A 23 -5.05 15.80 2.35
CA ALA A 23 -4.30 17.06 2.36
C ALA A 23 -2.99 17.01 1.54
N LYS A 24 -2.37 15.82 1.43
CA LYS A 24 -1.17 15.62 0.61
C LYS A 24 -1.48 14.50 -0.38
N PRO A 25 -1.48 14.73 -1.70
CA PRO A 25 -1.62 13.66 -2.68
C PRO A 25 -0.40 12.72 -2.66
N LEU A 26 -0.52 11.54 -3.25
CA LEU A 26 0.61 10.63 -3.44
C LEU A 26 1.42 11.06 -4.67
N THR A 27 2.75 10.94 -4.55
CA THR A 27 3.69 11.12 -5.65
C THR A 27 4.54 9.86 -5.76
N PRO A 28 4.47 9.08 -6.86
CA PRO A 28 3.57 9.25 -8.00
C PRO A 28 2.09 9.00 -7.64
N PRO A 29 1.12 9.44 -8.46
CA PRO A 29 -0.30 9.13 -8.24
C PRO A 29 -0.59 7.63 -8.34
N GLY A 30 -1.70 7.20 -7.74
CA GLY A 30 -2.21 5.83 -7.92
C GLY A 30 -2.91 5.70 -9.27
N ASN A 31 -2.80 4.53 -9.89
CA ASN A 31 -3.57 4.18 -11.09
C ASN A 31 -5.07 4.16 -10.78
N LEU A 32 -5.44 3.63 -9.61
CA LEU A 32 -6.80 3.63 -9.07
C LEU A 32 -6.84 4.45 -7.79
N THR A 33 -7.88 5.27 -7.61
CA THR A 33 -7.99 6.15 -6.44
C THR A 33 -9.40 6.10 -5.83
N TYR A 34 -9.49 5.88 -4.51
CA TYR A 34 -10.75 5.76 -3.77
C TYR A 34 -10.90 6.84 -2.68
N ASN A 35 -11.97 7.62 -2.78
CA ASN A 35 -12.30 8.68 -1.83
C ASN A 35 -13.29 8.19 -0.76
N LEU A 36 -12.76 7.92 0.42
CA LEU A 36 -13.48 7.33 1.56
C LEU A 36 -14.06 8.39 2.50
N ARG A 37 -14.08 9.67 2.10
CA ARG A 37 -14.65 10.75 2.92
C ARG A 37 -16.17 10.70 3.02
N LYS A 38 -16.83 10.09 2.03
CA LYS A 38 -18.29 9.94 1.95
C LYS A 38 -18.83 8.84 2.85
N ILE A 39 -18.01 7.84 3.17
CA ILE A 39 -18.38 6.73 4.05
C ILE A 39 -18.59 7.23 5.47
N THR A 40 -19.54 6.60 6.17
CA THR A 40 -19.86 6.84 7.58
C THR A 40 -18.62 7.00 8.43
N ASN A 41 -18.61 8.07 9.24
CA ASN A 41 -17.50 8.32 10.14
C ASN A 41 -17.66 7.43 11.39
N PRO A 42 -16.64 6.65 11.78
CA PRO A 42 -16.74 5.86 12.99
C PRO A 42 -16.88 6.76 14.23
N PRO A 43 -17.49 6.26 15.33
CA PRO A 43 -17.75 7.04 16.53
C PRO A 43 -16.48 7.56 17.19
N ARG A 44 -16.61 8.73 17.83
CA ARG A 44 -15.50 9.52 18.38
C ARG A 44 -14.57 8.73 19.31
N HIS A 45 -15.12 7.90 20.19
CA HIS A 45 -14.33 7.10 21.13
C HIS A 45 -13.41 6.09 20.42
N MET A 46 -13.81 5.58 19.24
CA MET A 46 -12.94 4.72 18.43
C MET A 46 -11.88 5.51 17.69
N LEU A 47 -12.22 6.70 17.18
CA LEU A 47 -11.27 7.59 16.49
C LEU A 47 -10.09 8.03 17.36
N GLN A 48 -10.33 8.22 18.67
CA GLN A 48 -9.31 8.65 19.63
C GLN A 48 -8.34 7.51 19.98
N ASN A 49 -8.87 6.31 20.20
CA ASN A 49 -8.11 5.19 20.75
C ASN A 49 -7.50 4.27 19.69
N TYR A 50 -8.06 4.25 18.48
CA TYR A 50 -7.69 3.31 17.44
C TYR A 50 -7.36 4.02 16.12
N ASP A 51 -6.55 3.36 15.30
CA ASP A 51 -6.35 3.65 13.88
C ASP A 51 -7.00 2.54 13.04
N GLY A 52 -6.98 2.67 11.71
CA GLY A 52 -7.56 1.70 10.78
C GLY A 52 -6.99 0.29 10.85
N ARG A 53 -5.87 0.06 11.55
CA ARG A 53 -5.29 -1.29 11.72
C ARG A 53 -5.92 -2.05 12.88
N ALA A 54 -6.68 -1.38 13.74
CA ALA A 54 -7.35 -2.03 14.84
C ALA A 54 -8.54 -2.85 14.32
N ARG A 55 -8.54 -4.16 14.60
CA ARG A 55 -9.63 -5.08 14.22
C ARG A 55 -11.01 -4.55 14.63
N ARG A 56 -11.15 -4.03 15.85
CA ARG A 56 -12.41 -3.43 16.34
C ARG A 56 -12.96 -2.31 15.44
N LEU A 57 -12.07 -1.48 14.90
CA LEU A 57 -12.47 -0.40 14.01
C LEU A 57 -12.88 -0.96 12.64
N ARG A 58 -12.14 -1.93 12.10
CA ARG A 58 -12.47 -2.58 10.83
C ARG A 58 -13.79 -3.34 10.91
N ASP A 59 -14.01 -4.13 11.97
CA ASP A 59 -15.28 -4.83 12.23
C ASP A 59 -16.48 -3.86 12.28
N HIS A 60 -16.27 -2.64 12.79
CA HIS A 60 -17.30 -1.61 12.78
C HIS A 60 -17.55 -1.06 11.36
N MET A 61 -16.48 -0.78 10.61
CA MET A 61 -16.59 -0.31 9.22
C MET A 61 -17.26 -1.35 8.31
N LEU A 62 -17.00 -2.64 8.52
CA LEU A 62 -17.62 -3.75 7.77
C LEU A 62 -19.13 -3.90 8.01
N ARG A 63 -19.69 -3.25 9.04
CA ARG A 63 -21.15 -3.18 9.24
C ARG A 63 -21.82 -2.12 8.36
N ASP A 64 -21.04 -1.21 7.78
CA ASP A 64 -21.55 -0.20 6.87
C ASP A 64 -21.64 -0.76 5.45
N ALA A 65 -22.86 -0.80 4.91
CA ALA A 65 -23.11 -1.30 3.55
C ALA A 65 -22.39 -0.47 2.48
N GLU A 66 -22.23 0.84 2.67
CA GLU A 66 -21.49 1.68 1.72
C GLU A 66 -20.00 1.35 1.70
N PHE A 67 -19.44 1.04 2.86
CA PHE A 67 -18.04 0.63 2.98
C PHE A 67 -17.79 -0.70 2.27
N VAL A 68 -18.65 -1.70 2.52
CA VAL A 68 -18.55 -3.02 1.88
C VAL A 68 -18.74 -2.91 0.36
N SER A 69 -19.75 -2.15 -0.08
CA SER A 69 -19.99 -1.90 -1.51
C SER A 69 -18.78 -1.27 -2.21
N MET A 70 -18.13 -0.31 -1.55
CA MET A 70 -16.91 0.30 -2.09
C MET A 70 -15.73 -0.67 -2.13
N LEU A 71 -15.62 -1.57 -1.16
CA LEU A 71 -14.57 -2.59 -1.11
C LEU A 71 -14.74 -3.60 -2.26
N GLU A 72 -15.96 -4.10 -2.45
CA GLU A 72 -16.28 -5.01 -3.55
C GLU A 72 -16.14 -4.35 -4.93
N ARG A 73 -16.44 -3.06 -5.03
CA ARG A 73 -16.15 -2.28 -6.24
C ARG A 73 -14.65 -2.20 -6.49
N ALA A 74 -13.87 -1.84 -5.49
CA ALA A 74 -12.42 -1.72 -5.65
C ALA A 74 -11.77 -3.04 -6.04
N ARG A 75 -12.25 -4.15 -5.48
CA ARG A 75 -11.80 -5.48 -5.86
C ARG A 75 -12.05 -5.78 -7.33
N ARG A 76 -13.27 -5.54 -7.82
CA ARG A 76 -13.61 -5.72 -9.24
C ARG A 76 -12.78 -4.83 -10.15
N ASP A 77 -12.60 -3.56 -9.78
CA ASP A 77 -11.79 -2.64 -10.58
C ASP A 77 -10.32 -3.12 -10.70
N VAL A 78 -9.77 -3.74 -9.64
CA VAL A 78 -8.43 -4.35 -9.65
C VAL A 78 -8.38 -5.58 -10.55
N ASP A 79 -9.36 -6.48 -10.40
CA ASP A 79 -9.46 -7.70 -11.22
C ASP A 79 -9.62 -7.35 -12.70
N ASP A 80 -10.44 -6.34 -13.03
CA ASP A 80 -10.62 -5.84 -14.38
C ASP A 80 -9.31 -5.24 -14.91
N TYR A 81 -8.65 -4.37 -14.14
CA TYR A 81 -7.40 -3.72 -14.58
C TYR A 81 -6.29 -4.74 -14.87
N LEU A 82 -6.12 -5.72 -13.99
CA LEU A 82 -5.07 -6.73 -14.12
C LEU A 82 -5.44 -7.84 -15.12
N GLY A 83 -6.72 -8.20 -15.22
CA GLY A 83 -7.21 -9.16 -16.21
C GLY A 83 -7.01 -8.69 -17.65
N HIS A 84 -7.18 -7.39 -17.92
CA HIS A 84 -6.87 -6.82 -19.23
C HIS A 84 -5.35 -6.84 -19.51
N ALA A 85 -4.51 -6.59 -18.51
CA ALA A 85 -3.06 -6.64 -18.65
C ALA A 85 -2.55 -8.07 -18.93
N ASP A 86 -3.09 -9.07 -18.23
CA ASP A 86 -2.77 -10.48 -18.45
C ASP A 86 -3.21 -10.97 -19.84
N THR A 87 -4.41 -10.58 -20.28
CA THR A 87 -4.93 -10.97 -21.60
C THR A 87 -4.09 -10.37 -22.74
N LYS A 88 -3.67 -9.11 -22.60
CA LYS A 88 -2.81 -8.44 -23.59
C LYS A 88 -1.46 -9.18 -23.74
N ARG A 89 -0.84 -9.57 -22.62
CA ARG A 89 0.41 -10.34 -22.61
C ARG A 89 0.27 -11.71 -23.27
N ALA A 90 -0.80 -12.43 -22.94
CA ALA A 90 -1.04 -13.74 -23.55
C ALA A 90 -1.17 -13.65 -25.09
N ALA A 91 -1.82 -12.59 -25.59
CA ALA A 91 -2.01 -12.38 -27.04
C ALA A 91 -0.72 -11.97 -27.79
N GLU A 92 0.24 -11.31 -27.13
CA GLU A 92 1.52 -10.92 -27.74
C GLU A 92 2.46 -12.14 -27.90
N VAL A 93 2.49 -13.06 -26.93
CA VAL A 93 3.30 -14.30 -26.98
C VAL A 93 2.88 -15.22 -28.14
N ASP A 94 1.58 -15.33 -28.42
CA ASP A 94 1.06 -16.13 -29.55
C ASP A 94 1.42 -15.53 -30.91
N ARG A 95 1.47 -14.19 -31.04
CA ARG A 95 1.85 -13.52 -32.29
C ARG A 95 3.32 -13.70 -32.62
N GLU A 96 4.21 -13.54 -31.65
CA GLU A 96 5.65 -13.69 -31.85
C GLU A 96 6.04 -15.13 -32.25
N SER A 97 5.33 -16.11 -31.70
CA SER A 97 5.49 -17.54 -32.04
C SER A 97 5.06 -17.87 -33.49
N SER A 98 4.15 -17.09 -34.07
CA SER A 98 3.64 -17.28 -35.43
C SER A 98 4.42 -16.52 -36.51
N ALA A 99 5.15 -15.46 -36.14
CA ALA A 99 5.93 -14.64 -37.07
C ALA A 99 7.28 -15.26 -37.48
N ALA A 100 7.79 -16.24 -36.73
CA ALA A 100 9.05 -16.94 -37.02
C ALA A 100 8.99 -17.92 -38.22
N ARG A 101 7.91 -17.91 -39.02
CA ARG A 101 7.72 -18.79 -40.19
C ARG A 101 7.45 -18.07 -41.53
N GLY A 102 7.60 -16.75 -41.61
CA GLY A 102 7.42 -16.01 -42.86
C GLY A 102 8.74 -15.52 -43.47
N GLU A 103 9.29 -16.26 -44.43
CA GLU A 103 10.26 -15.73 -45.39
C GLU A 103 9.53 -14.88 -46.44
N GLY A 104 10.04 -13.67 -46.70
CA GLY A 104 9.90 -12.98 -47.99
C GLY A 104 9.14 -11.64 -48.00
N GLY A 105 9.88 -10.55 -48.21
CA GLY A 105 9.46 -9.49 -49.14
C GLY A 105 9.11 -8.10 -48.60
N GLU A 106 10.05 -7.19 -48.84
CA GLU A 106 9.85 -5.81 -49.33
C GLU A 106 9.69 -4.62 -48.35
N GLU A 107 10.36 -3.54 -48.80
CA GLU A 107 10.83 -2.36 -48.09
C GLU A 107 9.71 -1.40 -47.73
N ASN A 108 9.68 -0.92 -46.48
CA ASN A 108 8.96 0.31 -46.17
C ASN A 108 9.72 1.15 -45.12
N ASP A 109 10.00 2.38 -45.56
CA ASP A 109 10.61 3.50 -44.88
C ASP A 109 9.59 4.12 -43.89
N GLY A 110 10.03 4.36 -42.64
CA GLY A 110 9.17 4.93 -41.61
C GLY A 110 9.52 4.45 -40.21
N GLY A 111 10.69 4.83 -39.72
CA GLY A 111 11.14 4.53 -38.36
C GLY A 111 10.23 5.14 -37.29
N GLN A 112 9.29 4.35 -36.77
CA GLN A 112 8.80 4.50 -35.41
C GLN A 112 9.58 3.52 -34.54
N GLN A 113 10.43 4.05 -33.67
CA GLN A 113 11.00 3.32 -32.54
C GLN A 113 9.84 2.79 -31.69
N ILE A 114 9.45 1.54 -31.93
CA ILE A 114 8.76 0.75 -30.92
C ILE A 114 9.86 0.38 -29.94
N GLU A 115 9.90 1.11 -28.81
CA GLU A 115 10.69 0.71 -27.65
C GLU A 115 10.21 -0.69 -27.28
N SER A 116 11.03 -1.69 -27.63
CA SER A 116 10.88 -3.08 -27.22
C SER A 116 10.98 -3.12 -25.70
N SER A 117 9.84 -2.87 -25.06
CA SER A 117 9.68 -2.96 -23.62
C SER A 117 9.91 -4.42 -23.26
N ASP A 118 10.95 -4.68 -22.47
CA ASP A 118 11.25 -5.98 -21.92
C ASP A 118 9.96 -6.61 -21.36
N ASN A 119 9.44 -7.65 -22.03
CA ASN A 119 8.17 -8.31 -21.69
C ASN A 119 8.18 -8.97 -20.29
N ASN A 120 9.28 -8.84 -19.55
CA ASN A 120 9.52 -9.40 -18.24
C ASN A 120 9.36 -8.40 -17.08
N GLU A 121 9.06 -7.12 -17.34
CA GLU A 121 8.86 -6.18 -16.23
C GLU A 121 7.58 -6.53 -15.45
N PRO A 122 7.59 -6.60 -14.10
CA PRO A 122 6.39 -6.89 -13.32
C PRO A 122 5.31 -5.83 -13.53
N VAL A 123 4.07 -6.26 -13.83
CA VAL A 123 2.92 -5.33 -13.90
C VAL A 123 2.69 -4.79 -12.49
N THR A 124 2.85 -3.48 -12.32
CA THR A 124 2.65 -2.83 -11.03
C THR A 124 1.38 -1.99 -11.06
N LEU A 125 0.43 -2.33 -10.18
CA LEU A 125 -0.80 -1.58 -9.98
C LEU A 125 -0.75 -0.84 -8.64
N ARG A 126 -0.87 0.49 -8.67
CA ARG A 126 -0.86 1.34 -7.47
C ARG A 126 -2.28 1.80 -7.17
N LEU A 127 -2.79 1.43 -6.01
CA LEU A 127 -4.12 1.75 -5.53
C LEU A 127 -4.02 2.74 -4.37
N ALA A 128 -4.64 3.91 -4.53
CA ALA A 128 -4.60 5.01 -3.56
C ALA A 128 -5.95 5.15 -2.83
N CYS A 129 -5.96 4.85 -1.53
CA CYS A 129 -7.12 4.99 -0.66
C CYS A 129 -6.97 6.22 0.22
N PHE A 130 -7.89 7.17 0.18
CA PHE A 130 -7.77 8.37 1.02
C PHE A 130 -9.02 8.75 1.80
N CYS A 131 -8.78 9.27 3.01
CA CYS A 131 -9.81 9.92 3.83
C CYS A 131 -9.33 11.31 4.26
N ALA A 132 -10.02 11.96 5.20
CA ALA A 132 -9.65 13.32 5.62
C ALA A 132 -8.22 13.39 6.18
N GLN A 133 -7.88 12.51 7.13
CA GLN A 133 -6.61 12.55 7.87
C GLN A 133 -5.67 11.37 7.58
N GLY A 134 -6.11 10.36 6.82
CA GLY A 134 -5.26 9.21 6.51
C GLY A 134 -5.05 8.21 7.65
N LYS A 135 -5.85 8.27 8.72
CA LYS A 135 -5.65 7.46 9.95
C LYS A 135 -6.65 6.31 10.14
N HIS A 136 -7.90 6.48 9.72
CA HIS A 136 -9.01 5.59 10.09
C HIS A 136 -9.60 4.86 8.89
N ARG A 137 -10.55 5.51 8.19
CA ARG A 137 -11.31 4.90 7.08
C ARG A 137 -10.42 4.38 5.96
N SER A 138 -9.43 5.18 5.53
CA SER A 138 -8.49 4.77 4.47
C SER A 138 -7.57 3.64 4.87
N VAL A 139 -7.11 3.62 6.11
CA VAL A 139 -6.26 2.56 6.63
C VAL A 139 -7.06 1.27 6.78
N ALA A 140 -8.28 1.34 7.34
CA ALA A 140 -9.18 0.19 7.49
C ALA A 140 -9.54 -0.41 6.13
N PHE A 141 -9.90 0.44 5.15
CA PHE A 141 -10.20 0.00 3.80
C PHE A 141 -9.02 -0.69 3.12
N ALA A 142 -7.82 -0.11 3.25
CA ALA A 142 -6.61 -0.67 2.66
C ALA A 142 -6.21 -2.02 3.29
N GLU A 143 -6.37 -2.17 4.60
CA GLU A 143 -6.14 -3.43 5.33
C GLU A 143 -7.11 -4.53 4.88
N GLU A 144 -8.41 -4.24 4.79
CA GLU A 144 -9.40 -5.22 4.34
C GLU A 144 -9.21 -5.60 2.86
N LEU A 145 -8.84 -4.63 2.01
CA LEU A 145 -8.53 -4.90 0.61
C LEU A 145 -7.26 -5.76 0.47
N ALA A 146 -6.22 -5.48 1.25
CA ALA A 146 -5.00 -6.29 1.25
C ALA A 146 -5.23 -7.71 1.78
N ALA A 147 -6.13 -7.88 2.76
CA ALA A 147 -6.51 -9.17 3.33
C ALA A 147 -7.46 -10.00 2.45
N SER A 148 -7.92 -9.44 1.33
CA SER A 148 -8.80 -10.13 0.39
C SER A 148 -8.09 -11.31 -0.30
N ASN A 149 -8.87 -12.28 -0.80
CA ASN A 149 -8.32 -13.47 -1.43
C ASN A 149 -7.84 -13.18 -2.87
N TRP A 150 -6.62 -12.67 -2.98
CA TRP A 150 -5.93 -12.42 -4.25
C TRP A 150 -5.33 -13.69 -4.85
N PRO A 151 -5.21 -13.78 -6.19
CA PRO A 151 -4.52 -14.89 -6.85
C PRO A 151 -3.07 -15.06 -6.37
N LYS A 152 -2.56 -16.30 -6.38
CA LYS A 152 -1.21 -16.63 -5.88
C LYS A 152 -0.05 -15.91 -6.57
N HIS A 153 -0.26 -15.42 -7.79
CA HIS A 153 0.75 -14.71 -8.57
C HIS A 153 0.75 -13.19 -8.29
N TYR A 154 -0.12 -12.72 -7.39
CA TYR A 154 -0.17 -11.33 -6.96
C TYR A 154 0.71 -11.16 -5.71
N VAL A 155 1.63 -10.22 -5.77
CA VAL A 155 2.43 -9.77 -4.64
C VAL A 155 1.79 -8.49 -4.12
N VAL A 156 1.12 -8.58 -2.97
CA VAL A 156 0.40 -7.44 -2.37
C VAL A 156 1.31 -6.72 -1.37
N THR A 157 1.50 -5.42 -1.57
CA THR A 157 2.25 -4.53 -0.68
C THR A 157 1.31 -3.48 -0.12
N LEU A 158 1.32 -3.29 1.21
CA LEU A 158 0.46 -2.34 1.91
C LEU A 158 1.30 -1.27 2.63
N GLU A 159 1.02 0.00 2.38
CA GLU A 159 1.71 1.13 3.01
C GLU A 159 0.72 2.18 3.54
N HIS A 160 0.97 2.70 4.75
CA HIS A 160 0.12 3.71 5.39
C HIS A 160 0.90 4.98 5.71
N ARG A 161 1.04 5.85 4.70
CA ARG A 161 1.85 7.08 4.79
C ARG A 161 1.68 7.85 6.10
N ASP A 162 0.45 8.21 6.46
CA ASP A 162 0.23 9.11 7.62
C ASP A 162 0.32 8.40 8.98
N VAL A 163 0.11 7.07 9.03
CA VAL A 163 0.23 6.27 10.27
C VAL A 163 1.69 5.91 10.54
N ASP A 164 2.43 5.55 9.50
CA ASP A 164 3.82 5.11 9.61
C ASP A 164 4.76 6.29 9.95
N LEU A 165 4.50 7.47 9.38
CA LEU A 165 5.24 8.70 9.73
C LEU A 165 5.05 9.10 11.19
N ALA A 166 3.83 8.98 11.74
CA ALA A 166 3.55 9.37 13.13
C ALA A 166 4.30 8.49 14.15
N LYS A 167 4.56 7.22 13.82
CA LYS A 167 5.34 6.32 14.69
C LYS A 167 6.83 6.64 14.65
N ALA A 168 7.36 6.96 13.48
CA ALA A 168 8.77 7.31 13.31
C ALA A 168 9.16 8.57 14.13
N ASP A 169 8.24 9.53 14.25
CA ASP A 169 8.49 10.75 15.02
C ASP A 169 8.45 10.52 16.54
N ARG A 170 7.50 9.72 17.03
CA ARG A 170 7.41 9.36 18.46
C ARG A 170 8.64 8.64 18.98
N GLY A 171 9.22 7.74 18.19
CA GLY A 171 10.45 7.02 18.56
C GLY A 171 11.67 7.94 18.72
N LYS A 172 11.70 9.10 18.04
CA LYS A 172 12.78 10.09 18.17
C LYS A 172 12.63 10.93 19.44
N THR A 173 11.40 11.34 19.77
CA THR A 173 11.12 12.14 20.97
C THR A 173 11.42 11.35 22.24
N GLU A 174 10.99 10.09 22.33
CA GLU A 174 11.23 9.26 23.52
C GLU A 174 12.73 8.99 23.77
N ARG A 175 13.54 8.91 22.71
CA ARG A 175 15.00 8.82 22.81
C ARG A 175 15.64 10.11 23.33
N ARG A 176 15.11 11.29 22.97
CA ARG A 176 15.60 12.57 23.50
C ARG A 176 15.26 12.75 24.97
N ASP A 177 14.07 12.34 25.39
CA ASP A 177 13.63 12.46 26.78
C ASP A 177 14.40 11.51 27.70
N LYS A 178 14.65 10.26 27.26
CA LYS A 178 15.53 9.32 27.97
C LYS A 178 16.97 9.84 28.07
N ALA A 179 17.53 10.40 26.99
CA ALA A 179 18.88 10.98 27.02
C ALA A 179 18.99 12.22 27.94
N ARG A 180 17.91 12.99 28.11
CA ARG A 180 17.86 14.11 29.06
C ARG A 180 17.81 13.65 30.51
N TRP A 181 17.07 12.58 30.79
CA TRP A 181 16.97 12.01 32.14
C TRP A 181 18.30 11.39 32.61
N SER A 182 18.97 10.63 31.74
CA SER A 182 20.26 10.00 32.08
C SER A 182 21.39 10.99 32.35
N LYS A 183 21.33 12.22 31.83
CA LYS A 183 22.31 13.28 32.11
C LYS A 183 21.97 14.13 33.35
N GLY A 184 20.72 14.09 33.83
CA GLY A 184 20.28 14.85 35.01
C GLY A 184 20.44 14.08 36.32
N SER A 185 20.53 12.76 36.30
CA SER A 185 20.62 11.93 37.51
C SER A 185 22.03 11.82 38.10
N GLU A 186 23.06 12.38 37.47
CA GLU A 186 24.46 12.36 37.97
C GLU A 186 24.84 13.63 38.76
N LEU A 187 23.92 14.60 38.89
CA LEU A 187 24.19 15.90 39.53
C LEU A 187 23.40 16.16 40.83
N SER A 188 22.64 15.18 41.35
CA SER A 188 21.78 15.39 42.54
C SER A 188 22.21 14.60 43.79
N MET A 189 23.46 14.15 43.89
CA MET A 189 23.94 13.35 45.02
C MET A 189 24.91 14.05 45.99
N VAL A 190 25.12 15.37 45.88
CA VAL A 190 25.95 16.13 46.83
C VAL A 190 25.19 17.36 47.32
N SER A 191 24.60 17.28 48.52
CA SER A 191 24.48 18.37 49.50
C SER A 191 23.44 17.99 50.56
N SER A 192 23.89 17.31 51.61
CA SER A 192 23.15 17.14 52.86
C SER A 192 24.15 16.96 54.00
N ALA A 193 24.70 18.09 54.42
CA ALA A 193 25.31 18.40 55.71
C ALA A 193 25.51 19.93 55.60
N GLU A 194 24.96 20.80 56.43
CA GLU A 194 25.12 20.87 57.88
C GLU A 194 23.89 21.56 58.49
N CYS A 195 23.40 21.00 59.61
CA CYS A 195 22.44 21.64 60.50
C CYS A 195 23.24 22.02 61.75
N ASP A 196 23.71 23.26 61.85
CA ASP A 196 24.29 23.77 63.09
C ASP A 196 23.26 24.63 63.84
N PHE A 197 23.20 24.27 65.13
CA PHE A 197 22.28 24.64 66.18
C PHE A 197 22.97 25.75 66.98
N ASP A 198 22.33 26.91 67.15
CA ASP A 198 22.74 27.85 68.19
C ASP A 198 21.52 28.60 68.77
N GLU A 199 21.62 28.78 70.09
CA GLU A 199 20.60 29.07 71.10
C GLU A 199 20.33 30.56 71.31
#